data_AF-A0A1E7XXS3-F1
#
_entry.id   AF-A0A1E7XXS3-F1
#
_cell.length_a   1.000
_cell.length_b   1.000
_cell.length_c   1.000
_cell.angle_alpha   90.00
_cell.angle_beta   90.00
_cell.angle_gamma   90.00
#
_symmetry.space_group_name_H-M   'P 1'
#
loop_
_entity.id
_entity.type
_entity.pdbx_description
1 polymer ?
#
loop_
_entity_poly.entity_id
_entity_poly.type
_entity_poly.pdbx_seq_one_letter_code
_entity_poly.pdbx_strand_id
1 'polypeptide(L)'
;MNLKARLRTAIAKRNALTVDQMAQLLSCPKQVVLNLVELGRLTPLSTNPLVFSQEEAQRGKKEYDRRQEALTEIIRLGEGLE
;
A
#
# COMPACT_ATOMS: atom_id res chain seq x y z
N MET A 1 -11.19 15.96 -24.63
CA MET A 1 -11.18 15.09 -23.43
C MET A 1 -12.60 15.02 -22.85
N ASN A 2 -13.17 13.82 -22.68
CA ASN A 2 -14.62 13.62 -22.47
C ASN A 2 -15.06 13.75 -20.99
N LEU A 3 -16.29 14.21 -20.72
CA LEU A 3 -16.81 14.52 -19.37
C LEU A 3 -16.78 13.29 -18.43
N LYS A 4 -17.07 12.10 -18.97
CA LYS A 4 -16.96 10.82 -18.24
C LYS A 4 -15.54 10.54 -17.73
N ALA A 5 -14.51 10.89 -18.50
CA ALA A 5 -13.12 10.71 -18.08
C ALA A 5 -12.78 11.66 -16.93
N ARG A 6 -13.21 12.92 -17.01
CA ARG A 6 -13.03 13.92 -15.93
C ARG A 6 -13.70 13.50 -14.62
N LEU A 7 -14.92 12.97 -14.69
CA LEU A 7 -15.66 12.47 -13.53
C LEU A 7 -14.97 11.25 -12.89
N ARG A 8 -14.51 10.29 -13.69
CA ARG A 8 -13.74 9.14 -13.18
C ARG A 8 -12.45 9.57 -12.51
N THR A 9 -11.70 10.51 -13.10
CA THR A 9 -10.48 11.05 -12.49
C THR A 9 -10.77 11.84 -11.21
N ALA A 10 -11.87 12.57 -11.14
CA ALA A 10 -12.28 13.31 -9.93
C ALA A 10 -12.69 12.37 -8.79
N ILE A 11 -13.44 11.31 -9.10
CA ILE A 11 -13.83 10.28 -8.12
C ILE A 11 -12.59 9.49 -7.64
N ALA A 12 -11.71 9.09 -8.57
CA ALA A 12 -10.45 8.42 -8.24
C ALA A 12 -9.56 9.31 -7.36
N LYS A 13 -9.51 10.62 -7.60
CA LYS A 13 -8.80 11.57 -6.72
C LYS A 13 -9.46 11.74 -5.35
N ARG A 14 -10.79 11.67 -5.27
CA ARG A 14 -11.54 11.78 -4.01
C ARG A 14 -11.35 10.55 -3.11
N ASN A 15 -11.11 9.39 -3.71
CA ASN A 15 -10.87 8.12 -3.03
C ASN A 15 -9.38 7.71 -3.05
N ALA A 16 -8.48 8.61 -3.44
CA ALA A 16 -7.06 8.34 -3.44
C ALA A 16 -6.51 8.45 -2.02
N LEU A 17 -5.69 7.49 -1.61
CA LEU A 17 -5.05 7.47 -0.30
C LEU A 17 -3.72 8.22 -0.37
N THR A 18 -3.47 9.08 0.60
CA THR A 18 -2.14 9.67 0.80
C THR A 18 -1.17 8.65 1.39
N VAL A 19 0.13 8.94 1.36
CA VAL A 19 1.16 8.14 2.06
C VAL A 19 0.79 7.93 3.53
N ASP A 20 0.21 8.94 4.19
CA ASP A 20 -0.16 8.88 5.60
C ASP A 20 -1.29 7.87 5.86
N GLN A 21 -2.31 7.90 5.01
CA GLN A 21 -3.42 6.95 5.08
C GLN A 21 -2.95 5.53 4.73
N MET A 22 -1.99 5.42 3.81
CA MET A 22 -1.40 4.15 3.41
C MET A 22 -0.56 3.53 4.55
N ALA A 23 0.23 4.37 5.24
CA ALA A 23 1.01 3.99 6.41
C ALA A 23 0.11 3.52 7.56
N GLN A 24 -1.00 4.23 7.80
CA GLN A 24 -2.02 3.81 8.78
C GLN A 24 -2.68 2.48 8.39
N LEU A 25 -3.01 2.28 7.11
CA LEU A 25 -3.65 1.04 6.67
C LEU A 25 -2.76 -0.20 6.84
N LEU A 26 -1.46 -0.03 6.59
CA LEU A 26 -0.44 -1.07 6.71
C LEU A 26 0.14 -1.16 8.14
N SER A 27 -0.33 -0.31 9.06
CA SER A 27 0.21 -0.19 10.41
C SER A 27 1.74 -0.08 10.44
N CYS A 28 2.31 0.71 9.53
CA CYS A 28 3.76 0.86 9.39
C CYS A 28 4.18 2.34 9.28
N PRO A 29 5.46 2.68 9.51
CA PRO A 29 5.95 4.04 9.32
C PRO A 29 5.85 4.50 7.85
N LYS A 30 5.62 5.80 7.63
CA LYS A 30 5.57 6.40 6.28
C LYS A 30 6.78 6.05 5.42
N GLN A 31 7.96 5.99 6.02
CA GLN A 31 9.20 5.62 5.33
C GLN A 31 9.11 4.22 4.70
N VAL A 32 8.44 3.27 5.35
CA VAL A 32 8.24 1.93 4.80
C VAL A 32 7.38 2.00 3.54
N VAL A 33 6.32 2.81 3.54
CA VAL A 33 5.48 3.02 2.35
C VAL A 33 6.30 3.62 1.20
N LEU A 34 7.14 4.62 1.47
CA LEU A 34 8.02 5.21 0.46
C LEU A 34 9.00 4.18 -0.11
N ASN A 35 9.65 3.40 0.75
CA ASN A 35 10.56 2.34 0.33
C ASN A 35 9.82 1.28 -0.51
N LEU A 36 8.57 0.94 -0.17
CA LEU A 36 7.77 -0.01 -0.96
C LEU A 36 7.44 0.54 -2.36
N VAL A 37 7.26 1.86 -2.51
CA VAL A 37 7.11 2.50 -3.82
C VAL A 37 8.42 2.45 -4.60
N GLU A 38 9.54 2.81 -3.98
CA GLU A 38 10.87 2.79 -4.60
C GLU A 38 11.26 1.37 -5.06
N LEU A 39 10.89 0.35 -4.29
CA LEU A 39 11.08 -1.06 -4.62
C LEU A 39 10.06 -1.60 -5.65
N GLY A 40 9.16 -0.76 -6.16
CA GLY A 40 8.12 -1.16 -7.11
C GLY A 40 7.09 -2.14 -6.55
N ARG A 41 6.98 -2.22 -5.22
CA ARG A 41 6.02 -3.09 -4.52
C ARG A 41 4.66 -2.44 -4.33
N LEU A 42 4.61 -1.11 -4.30
CA LEU A 42 3.40 -0.30 -4.40
C LEU A 42 3.47 0.58 -5.65
N THR A 43 2.37 0.64 -6.39
CA THR A 43 2.23 1.43 -7.62
C THR A 43 1.35 2.64 -7.34
N PRO A 44 1.92 3.84 -7.14
CA PRO A 44 1.12 5.02 -6.90
C PRO A 44 0.29 5.40 -8.13
N LEU A 45 -0.90 5.96 -7.88
CA LEU A 45 -1.78 6.51 -8.89
C LEU A 45 -1.24 7.85 -9.45
N SER A 46 -0.56 8.62 -8.61
CA SER A 46 0.17 9.83 -8.99
C SER A 46 1.37 9.99 -8.07
N THR A 47 2.45 10.58 -8.57
CA THR A 47 3.67 10.86 -7.81
C THR A 47 3.76 12.30 -7.34
N ASN A 48 2.84 13.18 -7.74
CA ASN A 48 2.80 14.57 -7.31
C ASN A 48 1.36 15.13 -7.25
N PRO A 49 0.67 15.06 -6.09
CA PRO A 49 1.12 14.46 -4.83
C PRO A 49 1.17 12.93 -4.92
N LEU A 50 2.04 12.30 -4.11
CA LEU A 50 2.14 10.84 -4.02
C LEU A 50 0.87 10.26 -3.39
N VAL A 51 0.05 9.63 -4.21
CA VAL A 51 -1.24 9.06 -3.80
C VAL A 51 -1.49 7.70 -4.44
N PHE A 52 -2.28 6.88 -3.78
CA PHE A 52 -2.59 5.49 -4.14
C PHE A 52 -4.07 5.34 -4.45
N SER A 53 -4.44 4.42 -5.33
CA SER A 53 -5.85 4.05 -5.46
C SER A 53 -6.27 3.15 -4.29
N GLN A 54 -7.58 3.05 -4.06
CA GLN A 54 -8.11 2.20 -3.00
C GLN A 54 -7.84 0.71 -3.28
N GLU A 55 -7.87 0.29 -4.54
CA GLU A 55 -7.58 -1.07 -4.98
C GLU A 55 -6.12 -1.42 -4.70
N GLU A 56 -5.21 -0.50 -5.03
CA GLU A 56 -3.79 -0.65 -4.75
C GLU A 56 -3.53 -0.73 -3.25
N ALA A 57 -4.23 0.10 -2.46
CA ALA A 57 -4.12 0.07 -1.02
C ALA A 57 -4.53 -1.29 -0.42
N GLN A 58 -5.64 -1.85 -0.89
CA GLN A 58 -6.12 -3.18 -0.48
C GLN A 58 -5.16 -4.29 -0.91
N ARG A 59 -4.62 -4.20 -2.14
CA ARG A 59 -3.61 -5.14 -2.64
C ARG A 59 -2.35 -5.10 -1.78
N GLY A 60 -1.85 -3.89 -1.50
CA GLY A 60 -0.70 -3.65 -0.66
C GLY A 60 -0.87 -4.25 0.74
N LYS A 61 -2.04 -4.04 1.36
CA LYS A 61 -2.37 -4.60 2.67
C LYS A 61 -2.33 -6.14 2.67
N LYS A 62 -3.02 -6.77 1.72
CA LYS A 62 -3.07 -8.23 1.62
C LYS A 62 -1.68 -8.87 1.41
N GLU A 63 -0.80 -8.19 0.67
CA GLU A 63 0.58 -8.66 0.49
C GLU A 63 1.41 -8.45 1.77
N TYR A 64 1.24 -7.30 2.43
CA TYR A 64 1.94 -6.99 3.67
C TYR A 64 1.56 -7.97 4.79
N ASP A 65 0.27 -8.21 5.00
CA ASP A 65 -0.26 -9.14 6.01
C ASP A 65 0.28 -10.56 5.78
N ARG A 66 0.24 -11.06 4.52
CA ARG A 66 0.79 -12.38 4.17
C ARG A 66 2.28 -12.52 4.49
N ARG A 67 3.06 -11.44 4.35
CA ARG A 67 4.49 -11.46 4.70
C ARG A 67 4.71 -11.42 6.20
N GLN A 68 3.87 -10.69 6.93
CA GLN A 68 3.91 -10.69 8.40
C GLN A 68 3.58 -12.08 8.96
N GLU A 69 2.57 -12.74 8.38
CA GLU A 69 2.22 -14.12 8.73
C GLU A 69 3.39 -15.09 8.46
N ALA A 70 3.98 -15.03 7.26
CA ALA A 70 5.14 -15.87 6.92
C ALA A 70 6.35 -15.62 7.83
N LEU A 71 6.61 -14.36 8.19
CA LEU A 71 7.69 -14.01 9.12
C LEU A 71 7.42 -14.56 10.52
N THR A 72 6.17 -14.42 11.00
CA THR A 72 5.74 -14.96 12.30
C THR A 72 5.90 -16.48 12.34
N GLU A 73 5.56 -17.18 11.26
CA GLU A 73 5.73 -18.62 11.16
C GLU A 73 7.20 -19.05 11.16
N ILE A 74 8.08 -18.33 10.46
CA ILE A 74 9.53 -18.59 10.48
C ILE A 74 10.09 -18.44 11.89
N ILE A 75 9.71 -17.37 12.61
CA ILE A 75 10.16 -17.15 13.98
C ILE A 75 9.71 -18.30 14.88
N ARG A 76 8.41 -18.67 14.81
CA ARG A 76 7.86 -19.79 15.59
C ARG A 76 8.57 -21.11 15.31
N LEU A 77 8.88 -21.42 14.05
CA LEU A 77 9.60 -22.64 13.68
C LEU A 77 11.08 -22.60 14.13
N GLY A 78 11.68 -21.42 14.19
CA GLY A 78 13.04 -21.22 14.69
C GLY A 78 13.15 -21.37 16.22
N GLU A 79 12.14 -20.91 16.97
CA GLU A 79 12.08 -21.02 18.43
C GLU A 79 11.90 -22.47 18.92
N GLY A 80 11.42 -23.39 18.07
CA GLY A 80 11.26 -24.82 18.39
C GLY A 80 12.51 -25.68 18.15
N LEU A 81 13.64 -25.07 17.79
CA LEU A 81 14.91 -25.75 17.48
C LEU A 81 15.96 -25.61 18.59
N GLU A 82 15.59 -25.08 19.77
CA GLU A 82 16.42 -25.07 20.99
C GLU A 82 16.30 -26.37 21.81
#